data_AF-F4KWB0-F1
#
_entry.id   AF-F4KWB0-F1
#
_cell.length_a   1.000
_cell.length_b   1.000
_cell.length_c   1.000
_cell.angle_alpha   90.00
_cell.angle_beta   90.00
_cell.angle_gamma   90.00
#
_symmetry.space_group_name_H-M   'P 1'
#
loop_
_entity.id
_entity.type
_entity.pdbx_description
1 polymer ?
#
loop_
_entity_poly.entity_id
_entity_poly.type
_entity_poly.pdbx_seq_one_letter_code
_entity_poly.pdbx_strand_id
1 'polypeptide(L)' 'MEKELNMEIGIDPRPAIRIYKKGEEPDDVLYWLSRPPIERICALEEIRKQYNDWKYGAGQGFQRVYTIVKRERG' A
#
# COMPACT_ATOMS: atom_id res chain seq x y z
N MET A 1 4.56 23.00 -14.46
CA MET A 1 5.54 23.87 -13.76
C MET A 1 6.68 23.04 -13.17
N GLU A 2 6.45 22.13 -12.20
CA GLU A 2 7.53 21.30 -11.62
C GLU A 2 8.26 20.39 -12.62
N LYS A 3 7.53 19.76 -13.56
CA LYS A 3 8.13 18.91 -14.59
C LYS A 3 9.09 19.65 -15.53
N GLU A 4 8.80 20.91 -15.86
CA GLU A 4 9.63 21.70 -16.78
C GLU A 4 10.88 22.21 -16.08
N LEU A 5 10.76 22.65 -14.82
CA LEU A 5 11.90 23.00 -13.98
C LEU A 5 12.86 21.82 -13.81
N ASN A 6 12.33 20.60 -13.58
CA ASN A 6 13.13 19.37 -13.43
C ASN A 6 13.90 19.03 -14.71
N MET A 7 13.34 19.32 -15.89
CA MET A 7 13.98 19.05 -17.17
C MET A 7 15.12 20.03 -17.47
N GLU A 8 14.99 21.30 -17.08
CA GLU A 8 16.05 22.33 -17.21
C GLU A 8 17.25 22.08 -16.30
N ILE A 9 17.02 21.57 -15.08
CA ILE A 9 18.08 21.19 -14.12
C ILE A 9 18.66 19.80 -14.38
N GLY A 10 18.29 19.14 -15.49
CA GLY A 10 18.83 17.83 -15.89
C GLY A 10 18.36 16.66 -15.02
N ILE A 11 17.30 16.85 -14.22
CA ILE A 11 16.68 15.79 -13.42
C ILE A 11 15.72 15.03 -14.34
N ASP A 12 16.12 13.82 -14.75
CA ASP A 12 15.22 12.93 -15.49
C ASP A 12 14.01 12.58 -14.61
N PRO A 13 12.77 12.91 -15.04
CA PRO A 13 11.58 12.65 -14.24
C PRO A 13 11.19 11.17 -14.18
N ARG A 14 11.88 10.30 -14.95
CA ARG A 14 11.62 8.87 -14.93
C ARG A 14 12.23 8.23 -13.69
N PRO A 15 11.50 7.35 -12.99
CA PRO A 15 12.08 6.62 -11.87
C PRO A 15 13.27 5.80 -12.35
N ALA A 16 14.38 5.87 -11.62
CA ALA A 16 15.56 5.04 -11.89
C ALA A 16 15.22 3.57 -11.62
N ILE A 17 15.14 2.75 -12.68
CA ILE A 17 14.87 1.31 -12.57
C ILE A 17 16.20 0.58 -12.47
N ARG A 18 16.38 -0.21 -11.41
CA ARG A 18 17.52 -1.13 -11.26
C ARG A 18 17.03 -2.55 -11.54
N ILE A 19 17.67 -3.22 -12.50
CA ILE A 19 17.36 -4.59 -12.88
C ILE A 19 18.44 -5.50 -12.29
N TYR A 20 18.02 -6.49 -11.51
CA TYR A 20 18.90 -7.46 -10.88
C TYR A 20 18.61 -8.85 -11.43
N LYS A 21 19.60 -9.76 -11.35
CA LYS A 21 19.33 -11.19 -11.54
C LYS A 21 18.75 -11.76 -10.25
N LYS A 22 17.97 -12.83 -10.39
CA LYS A 22 17.38 -13.56 -9.24
C LYS A 22 18.48 -13.97 -8.25
N GLY A 23 18.41 -13.47 -7.02
CA GLY A 23 19.38 -13.74 -5.94
C GLY A 23 20.52 -12.72 -5.83
N GLU A 24 20.65 -11.78 -6.77
CA GLU A 24 21.55 -10.61 -6.66
C GLU A 24 20.78 -9.34 -6.23
N GLU A 25 19.47 -9.49 -5.99
CA GLU A 25 18.60 -8.42 -5.55
C GLU A 25 18.97 -7.95 -4.14
N PRO A 26 18.88 -6.65 -3.85
CA PRO A 26 19.03 -6.16 -2.49
C PRO A 26 17.94 -6.73 -1.58
N ASP A 27 18.26 -6.90 -0.30
CA ASP A 27 17.31 -7.45 0.66
C ASP A 27 16.13 -6.49 0.89
N ASP A 28 14.96 -6.91 0.40
CA ASP A 28 13.70 -6.20 0.58
C ASP A 28 13.38 -5.93 2.07
N VAL A 29 13.81 -6.82 2.97
CA VAL A 29 13.61 -6.65 4.41
C VAL A 29 14.40 -5.45 4.92
N LEU A 30 15.67 -5.33 4.55
CA LEU A 30 16.50 -4.18 4.92
C LEU A 30 15.93 -2.88 4.38
N TYR A 31 15.41 -2.90 3.15
CA TYR A 31 14.71 -1.76 2.58
C TYR A 31 13.53 -1.34 3.45
N TRP A 32 12.61 -2.24 3.79
CA TRP A 32 11.44 -1.89 4.59
C TRP A 32 11.81 -1.45 6.01
N LEU A 33 12.80 -2.09 6.63
CA LEU A 33 13.28 -1.70 7.96
C LEU A 33 13.87 -0.28 7.99
N SER A 34 14.46 0.18 6.87
CA SER A 34 14.97 1.55 6.75
C SER A 34 13.87 2.62 6.68
N ARG A 35 12.62 2.24 6.38
CA ARG A 35 11.49 3.18 6.23
C ARG A 35 10.82 3.50 7.57
N PRO A 36 10.29 4.73 7.74
CA PRO A 36 9.47 5.08 8.88
C PRO A 36 8.33 4.08 9.11
N PRO A 37 7.98 3.77 10.37
CA PRO A 37 6.88 2.84 10.67
C PRO A 37 5.56 3.19 9.98
N ILE A 38 5.24 4.49 9.86
CA ILE A 38 4.01 4.94 9.20
C ILE A 38 3.99 4.61 7.71
N GLU A 39 5.10 4.78 7.00
CA GLU A 39 5.21 4.47 5.57
C GLU A 39 5.01 2.98 5.32
N ARG A 40 5.59 2.13 6.19
CA ARG A 40 5.40 0.68 6.13
C ARG A 40 3.93 0.28 6.27
N ILE A 41 3.24 0.86 7.26
CA ILE A 41 1.82 0.57 7.52
C ILE A 41 0.96 1.06 6.35
N CYS A 42 1.22 2.25 5.82
CA CYS A 42 0.50 2.78 4.67
C CYS A 42 0.65 1.88 3.44
N ALA A 43 1.87 1.45 3.11
CA ALA A 43 2.12 0.52 2.01
C ALA A 43 1.40 -0.82 2.20
N LEU A 44 1.42 -1.35 3.42
CA LEU A 44 0.72 -2.60 3.75
C LEU A 44 -0.80 -2.47 3.58
N GLU A 45 -1.40 -1.37 4.03
CA GLU A 45 -2.83 -1.11 3.86
C GLU A 45 -3.23 -0.95 2.39
N GLU A 46 -2.36 -0.37 1.56
CA GLU A 46 -2.59 -0.28 0.13
C GLU A 46 -2.62 -1.67 -0.53
N ILE A 47 -1.62 -2.52 -0.23
CA ILE A 47 -1.57 -3.91 -0.70
C ILE A 47 -2.81 -4.69 -0.22
N ARG A 48 -3.21 -4.50 1.05
CA ARG A 48 -4.39 -5.15 1.61
C ARG A 48 -5.64 -4.78 0.83
N LYS A 49 -5.83 -3.51 0.48
CA LYS A 49 -6.98 -3.06 -0.34
C LYS A 49 -6.93 -3.67 -1.73
N GLN A 50 -5.81 -3.55 -2.43
CA GLN A 50 -5.63 -4.10 -3.78
C GLN A 50 -5.92 -5.61 -3.83
N TYR A 51 -5.38 -6.37 -2.87
CA TYR A 51 -5.64 -7.81 -2.78
C TYR A 51 -7.12 -8.10 -2.51
N ASN A 52 -7.74 -7.38 -1.58
CA ASN A 52 -9.15 -7.60 -1.27
C ASN A 52 -10.06 -7.27 -2.45
N ASP A 53 -9.80 -6.16 -3.14
CA ASP A 53 -10.56 -5.75 -4.33
C ASP A 53 -10.41 -6.78 -5.46
N TRP A 54 -9.20 -7.30 -5.69
CA TRP A 54 -8.95 -8.34 -6.70
C TRP A 54 -9.57 -9.69 -6.33
N LYS A 55 -9.39 -10.14 -5.09
CA LYS A 55 -9.74 -11.50 -4.65
C LYS A 55 -11.21 -11.64 -4.26
N TYR A 56 -11.78 -10.62 -3.63
CA TYR A 56 -13.11 -10.65 -3.04
C TYR A 56 -14.08 -9.63 -3.66
N GLY A 57 -13.60 -8.73 -4.54
CA GLY A 57 -14.41 -7.66 -5.14
C GLY A 57 -14.61 -6.45 -4.21
N ALA A 58 -15.55 -5.56 -4.56
CA ALA A 58 -15.92 -4.43 -3.70
C ALA A 58 -16.41 -4.94 -2.34
N GLY A 59 -15.59 -4.74 -1.32
CA GLY A 59 -15.50 -5.61 -0.16
C GLY A 59 -16.81 -5.92 0.58
N GLN A 60 -16.83 -7.12 1.17
CA GLN A 60 -17.71 -7.43 2.29
C GLN A 60 -17.41 -6.39 3.39
N GLY A 61 -18.30 -5.40 3.57
CA GLY A 61 -18.14 -4.37 4.59
C GLY A 61 -17.92 -4.99 5.98
N PHE A 62 -17.40 -4.21 6.93
CA PHE A 62 -17.24 -4.67 8.31
C PHE A 62 -18.52 -5.36 8.80
N GLN A 63 -18.38 -6.59 9.31
CA GLN A 63 -19.51 -7.31 9.89
C GLN A 63 -20.11 -6.46 11.02
N ARG A 64 -21.33 -5.94 10.81
CA ARG A 64 -22.00 -5.13 11.81
C ARG A 64 -22.44 -6.03 12.96
N VAL A 65 -21.70 -5.98 14.06
CA VAL A 65 -22.10 -6.61 15.32
C VAL A 65 -23.10 -5.70 16.00
N TYR A 66 -24.39 -6.04 15.94
CA TYR A 66 -25.44 -5.33 16.66
C TYR A 66 -25.68 -5.97 18.02
N THR A 67 -25.77 -5.16 19.06
CA THR A 67 -26.23 -5.60 20.39
C THR A 67 -27.73 -5.34 20.49
N ILE A 68 -28.53 -6.38 20.75
CA ILE A 68 -29.98 -6.24 20.96
C ILE A 68 -30.22 -5.73 22.38
N VAL A 69 -30.66 -4.48 22.52
CA VAL A 69 -30.87 -3.83 23.83
C VAL A 69 -32.23 -4.10 24.47
N LYS A 70 -33.23 -4.51 23.68
CA LYS A 70 -34.55 -4.92 24.18
C LYS A 70 -35.08 -6.07 23.33
N ARG A 71 -35.52 -7.14 24.00
CA ARG A 71 -36.30 -8.23 23.41
C ARG A 71 -37.69 -8.17 23.99
N GLU A 72 -38.69 -7.91 23.16
CA GLU A 72 -40.07 -8.13 23.58
C GLU A 72 -40.31 -9.65 23.59
N ARG A 73 -40.71 -10.17 24.76
CA ARG A 73 -41.17 -11.55 24.89
C ARG A 73 -42.65 -11.56 24.51
N GLY A 74 -42.97 -12.28 23.45
CA GLY A 74 -44.34 -12.76 23.22
C GLY A 74 -44.72 -13.85 24.19
#